data_AF-A0A1U7IF60-F1
#
_entry.id   AF-A0A1U7IF60-F1
#
_cell.length_a   1.000
_cell.length_b   1.000
_cell.length_c   1.000
_cell.angle_alpha   90.00
_cell.angle_beta   90.00
_cell.angle_gamma   90.00
#
_symmetry.space_group_name_H-M   'P 1'
#
loop_
_entity.id
_entity.type
_entity.pdbx_description
1 polymer ?
#
loop_
_entity_poly.entity_id
_entity_poly.type
_entity_poly.pdbx_seq_one_letter_code
_entity_poly.pdbx_strand_id
1 'polypeptide(L)'
;MTQTYKLIFKNNSSRTGNACIYQTDPDIGNPNVMSLAWFSKGAHPGVRLNFSWGINYGFVWSETGELFPGINFSASQIVDADLNSKNKTTFSKDSIGYFFKEPPVPGARPGALYIVEDEKIPDKLASVGIAMSGAATFAVQAGPNLQATFTPHPKYWITFGNYEQGDVLDIGEITEAAEIDFPSGVYTMVATLNEDNTWDVKPLSAVNAQFIAARKNGYAAIWGES
;
A
#
# COMPACT_ATOMS: atom_id res chain seq x y z
N MET A 1 -4.54 14.50 15.93
CA MET A 1 -3.46 13.51 15.75
C MET A 1 -3.95 12.50 14.72
N THR A 2 -3.23 12.33 13.62
CA THR A 2 -3.61 11.35 12.58
C THR A 2 -3.36 9.94 13.11
N GLN A 3 -4.35 9.06 13.00
CA GLN A 3 -4.22 7.66 13.39
C GLN A 3 -3.08 7.01 12.58
N THR A 4 -2.18 6.32 13.28
CA THR A 4 -1.02 5.66 12.67
C THR A 4 -1.17 4.15 12.79
N TYR A 5 -1.02 3.45 11.68
CA TYR A 5 -1.00 2.00 11.60
C TYR A 5 0.45 1.51 11.57
N LYS A 6 0.69 0.34 12.16
CA LYS A 6 2.01 -0.28 12.24
C LYS A 6 1.93 -1.75 11.88
N LEU A 7 2.87 -2.21 11.07
CA LEU A 7 3.12 -3.62 10.81
C LEU A 7 4.54 -3.97 11.23
N ILE A 8 4.65 -5.00 12.05
CA ILE A 8 5.92 -5.63 12.38
C ILE A 8 6.01 -6.90 11.52
N PHE A 9 6.95 -6.92 10.58
CA PHE A 9 7.24 -8.12 9.82
C PHE A 9 8.38 -8.90 10.46
N LYS A 10 8.26 -10.23 10.52
CA LYS A 10 9.30 -11.16 10.95
C LYS A 10 9.54 -12.19 9.86
N ASN A 11 10.77 -12.25 9.37
CA ASN A 11 11.18 -13.30 8.46
C ASN A 11 11.72 -14.49 9.26
N ASN A 12 10.87 -15.46 9.58
CA ASN A 12 11.29 -16.73 10.17
C ASN A 12 11.55 -17.81 9.11
N SER A 13 11.44 -17.47 7.82
CA SER A 13 11.78 -18.39 6.74
C SER A 13 13.30 -18.46 6.54
N SER A 14 13.73 -19.45 5.76
CA SER A 14 15.12 -19.58 5.30
C SER A 14 15.45 -18.70 4.07
N ARG A 15 14.47 -17.93 3.56
CA ARG A 15 14.59 -17.16 2.31
C ARG A 15 15.01 -15.72 2.57
N THR A 16 15.81 -15.17 1.66
CA THR A 16 16.07 -13.72 1.57
C THR A 16 15.18 -13.14 0.46
N GLY A 17 14.63 -11.96 0.69
CA GLY A 17 13.76 -11.27 -0.25
C GLY A 17 13.20 -9.99 0.37
N ASN A 18 12.17 -9.43 -0.24
CA ASN A 18 11.54 -8.19 0.20
C ASN A 18 10.16 -8.47 0.79
N ALA A 19 9.90 -7.92 1.97
CA ALA A 19 8.54 -7.80 2.49
C ALA A 19 7.87 -6.62 1.79
N CYS A 20 6.85 -6.95 0.99
CA CYS A 20 6.08 -5.98 0.22
C CYS A 20 4.68 -5.84 0.80
N ILE A 21 4.30 -4.60 1.13
CA ILE A 21 2.94 -4.23 1.51
C ILE A 21 2.29 -3.58 0.29
N TYR A 22 1.08 -4.01 -0.03
CA TYR A 22 0.28 -3.43 -1.09
C TYR A 22 -1.19 -3.28 -0.65
N GLN A 23 -1.95 -2.54 -1.43
CA GLN A 23 -3.37 -2.29 -1.18
C GLN A 23 -4.20 -2.88 -2.30
N THR A 24 -5.37 -3.42 -1.96
CA THR A 24 -6.44 -3.72 -2.92
C THR A 24 -7.67 -2.95 -2.49
N ASP A 25 -8.47 -2.45 -3.43
CA ASP A 25 -9.71 -1.77 -3.12
C ASP A 25 -10.89 -2.63 -3.62
N PRO A 26 -11.73 -3.18 -2.71
CA PRO A 26 -12.87 -4.00 -3.10
C PRO A 26 -13.98 -3.19 -3.77
N ASP A 27 -14.02 -1.87 -3.54
CA ASP A 27 -15.03 -0.95 -4.08
C ASP A 27 -14.49 -0.19 -5.30
N ILE A 28 -13.45 -0.72 -5.95
CA ILE A 28 -12.82 -0.08 -7.09
C ILE A 28 -13.77 -0.06 -8.28
N GLY A 29 -14.35 1.11 -8.54
CA GLY A 29 -15.27 1.32 -9.66
C GLY A 29 -14.61 1.31 -11.04
N ASN A 30 -13.30 1.05 -11.13
CA ASN A 30 -12.53 1.05 -12.37
C ASN A 30 -11.63 -0.20 -12.44
N PRO A 31 -11.88 -1.13 -13.40
CA PRO A 31 -11.12 -2.39 -13.52
C PRO A 31 -9.69 -2.19 -14.01
N ASN A 32 -9.34 -1.02 -14.55
CA ASN A 32 -8.00 -0.72 -15.07
C ASN A 32 -7.06 -0.16 -14.00
N VAL A 33 -7.52 -0.03 -12.75
CA VAL A 33 -6.65 0.41 -11.66
C VAL A 33 -5.75 -0.75 -11.25
N MET A 34 -4.45 -0.47 -11.26
CA MET A 34 -3.44 -1.41 -10.83
C MET A 34 -2.96 -1.05 -9.42
N SER A 35 -2.80 -2.06 -8.58
CA SER A 35 -2.17 -1.94 -7.28
C SER A 35 -0.66 -1.82 -7.43
N LEU A 36 -0.05 -0.99 -6.59
CA LEU A 36 1.39 -0.80 -6.56
C LEU A 36 1.99 -1.43 -5.29
N ALA A 37 3.26 -1.82 -5.38
CA ALA A 37 4.09 -2.16 -4.24
C ALA A 37 4.31 -0.92 -3.36
N TRP A 38 3.39 -0.69 -2.42
CA TRP A 38 3.32 0.54 -1.64
C TRP A 38 4.51 0.73 -0.71
N PHE A 39 4.90 -0.32 0.01
CA PHE A 39 6.15 -0.36 0.77
C PHE A 39 6.88 -1.65 0.46
N SER A 40 8.18 -1.56 0.18
CA SER A 40 9.03 -2.73 0.02
C SER A 40 10.35 -2.57 0.77
N LYS A 41 10.73 -3.58 1.55
CA LYS A 41 11.99 -3.59 2.30
C LYS A 41 12.59 -5.00 2.30
N GLY A 42 13.88 -5.10 2.01
CA GLY A 42 14.64 -6.34 2.08
C GLY A 42 14.75 -6.90 3.51
N ALA A 43 14.62 -8.21 3.66
CA ALA A 43 14.79 -8.93 4.91
C ALA A 43 15.50 -10.27 4.68
N HIS A 44 16.64 -10.46 5.36
CA HIS A 44 17.27 -11.77 5.51
C HIS A 44 16.53 -12.64 6.53
N PRO A 45 16.78 -13.97 6.57
CA PRO A 45 16.30 -14.85 7.64
C PRO A 45 16.61 -14.30 9.03
N GLY A 46 15.64 -14.35 9.93
CA GLY A 46 15.72 -13.82 11.30
C GLY A 46 15.56 -12.30 11.42
N VAL A 47 15.44 -11.56 10.31
CA VAL A 47 15.27 -10.10 10.36
C VAL A 47 13.84 -9.71 10.72
N ARG A 48 13.75 -8.67 11.53
CA ARG A 48 12.49 -7.99 11.86
C ARG A 48 12.47 -6.61 11.22
N LEU A 49 11.37 -6.30 10.51
CA LEU A 49 11.13 -5.00 9.91
C LEU A 49 9.94 -4.30 10.56
N ASN A 50 9.97 -2.97 10.55
CA ASN A 50 8.84 -2.15 10.98
C ASN A 50 8.38 -1.26 9.82
N PHE A 51 7.07 -1.28 9.60
CA PHE A 51 6.35 -0.40 8.68
C PHE A 51 5.37 0.43 9.49
N SER A 52 5.18 1.68 9.08
CA SER A 52 4.28 2.61 9.74
C SER A 52 3.71 3.56 8.70
N TRP A 53 2.41 3.80 8.75
CA TRP A 53 1.75 4.71 7.82
C TRP A 53 0.57 5.42 8.48
N GLY A 54 0.24 6.60 7.95
CA GLY A 54 -1.00 7.31 8.25
C GLY A 54 -2.00 7.21 7.10
N ILE A 55 -3.23 7.65 7.34
CA ILE A 55 -4.23 7.84 6.29
C ILE A 55 -4.19 9.30 5.87
N ASN A 56 -3.23 9.62 5.00
CA ASN A 56 -3.08 10.89 4.30
C ASN A 56 -2.95 10.59 2.82
N TYR A 57 -3.89 11.12 2.04
CA TYR A 57 -3.96 10.86 0.61
C TYR A 57 -3.17 11.89 -0.17
N GLY A 58 -2.74 11.50 -1.37
CA GLY A 58 -2.18 12.40 -2.36
C GLY A 58 -2.52 11.96 -3.77
N PHE A 59 -2.42 12.89 -4.71
CA PHE A 59 -2.43 12.61 -6.14
C PHE A 59 -1.00 12.40 -6.62
N VAL A 60 -0.79 11.39 -7.47
CA VAL A 60 0.53 11.09 -8.04
C VAL A 60 0.45 10.90 -9.54
N TRP A 61 1.54 11.23 -10.23
CA TRP A 61 1.72 10.90 -11.64
C TRP A 61 3.17 10.43 -11.89
N SER A 62 3.36 9.68 -12.96
CA SER A 62 4.67 9.24 -13.44
C SER A 62 4.67 9.06 -14.96
N GLU A 63 5.82 9.28 -15.61
CA GLU A 63 6.02 8.99 -17.04
C GLU A 63 6.37 7.51 -17.24
N THR A 64 5.40 6.64 -16.99
CA THR A 64 5.59 5.19 -17.08
C THR A 64 5.68 4.68 -18.51
N GLY A 65 5.21 5.44 -19.50
CA GLY A 65 4.75 4.87 -20.76
C GLY A 65 3.46 4.06 -20.55
N GLU A 66 3.33 2.94 -21.26
CA GLU A 66 2.20 2.03 -21.11
C GLU A 66 2.27 1.34 -19.74
N LEU A 67 1.16 1.39 -18.99
CA LEU A 67 1.02 0.83 -17.66
C LEU A 67 0.66 -0.65 -17.74
N PHE A 68 1.55 -1.52 -17.27
CA PHE A 68 1.32 -2.96 -17.15
C PHE A 68 2.15 -3.54 -15.99
N PRO A 69 1.80 -4.73 -15.46
CA PRO A 69 2.55 -5.35 -14.37
C PRO A 69 4.04 -5.53 -14.66
N GLY A 70 4.87 -5.32 -13.63
CA GLY A 70 6.32 -5.49 -13.70
C GLY A 70 7.12 -4.24 -14.09
N ILE A 71 6.47 -3.12 -14.44
CA ILE A 71 7.14 -1.82 -14.53
C ILE A 71 7.15 -1.13 -13.17
N ASN A 72 8.08 -0.19 -12.99
CA ASN A 72 8.14 0.61 -11.77
C ASN A 72 7.42 1.96 -11.97
N PHE A 73 6.44 2.25 -11.11
CA PHE A 73 5.83 3.57 -10.98
C PHE A 73 6.63 4.42 -9.98
N SER A 74 7.53 5.25 -10.51
CA SER A 74 8.25 6.24 -9.71
C SER A 74 7.54 7.59 -9.81
N ALA A 75 6.83 7.99 -8.76
CA ALA A 75 6.05 9.23 -8.73
C ALA A 75 6.94 10.47 -8.99
N SER A 76 6.63 11.23 -10.03
CA SER A 76 7.32 12.47 -10.40
C SER A 76 6.83 13.67 -9.60
N GLN A 77 5.56 13.66 -9.19
CA GLN A 77 4.96 14.64 -8.30
C GLN A 77 3.99 13.95 -7.36
N ILE A 78 3.93 14.44 -6.13
CA ILE A 78 2.90 14.07 -5.16
C ILE A 78 2.26 15.36 -4.66
N VAL A 79 0.94 15.47 -4.80
CA VAL A 79 0.17 16.63 -4.29
C VAL A 79 -0.80 16.14 -3.22
N ASP A 80 -0.74 16.75 -2.04
CA ASP A 80 -1.60 16.38 -0.91
C ASP A 80 -3.09 16.50 -1.26
N ALA A 81 -3.85 15.49 -0.88
CA ALA A 81 -5.28 15.39 -1.12
C ALA A 81 -6.05 15.16 0.19
N ASP A 82 -7.25 15.70 0.26
CA ASP A 82 -8.19 15.47 1.36
C ASP A 82 -9.52 15.00 0.78
N LEU A 83 -10.03 13.87 1.27
CA LEU A 83 -11.23 13.20 0.75
C LEU A 83 -12.50 14.07 0.79
N ASN A 84 -12.52 15.15 1.56
CA ASN A 84 -13.72 15.96 1.77
C ASN A 84 -13.67 17.31 1.05
N SER A 85 -12.49 17.94 0.98
CA SER A 85 -12.36 19.35 0.60
C SER A 85 -11.33 19.60 -0.50
N LYS A 86 -10.33 18.73 -0.66
CA LYS A 86 -9.25 18.86 -1.64
C LYS A 86 -9.06 17.53 -2.38
N ASN A 87 -10.17 17.03 -2.92
CA ASN A 87 -10.27 15.69 -3.50
C ASN A 87 -10.38 15.68 -5.02
N LYS A 88 -10.11 16.79 -5.71
CA LYS A 88 -10.01 16.82 -7.16
C LYS A 88 -8.81 17.64 -7.62
N THR A 89 -8.04 17.08 -8.55
CA THR A 89 -7.01 17.82 -9.29
C THR A 89 -7.19 17.65 -10.80
N THR A 90 -6.48 18.47 -11.57
CA THR A 90 -6.37 18.32 -13.02
C THR A 90 -4.94 17.98 -13.38
N PHE A 91 -4.75 16.85 -14.05
CA PHE A 91 -3.51 16.48 -14.69
C PHE A 91 -3.43 17.15 -16.07
N SER A 92 -2.33 17.84 -16.33
CA SER A 92 -2.11 18.60 -17.56
C SER A 92 -0.67 18.44 -18.02
N LYS A 93 -0.42 18.83 -19.27
CA LYS A 93 0.90 18.89 -19.87
C LYS A 93 1.06 20.21 -20.61
N ASP A 94 2.23 20.82 -20.49
CA ASP A 94 2.64 21.96 -21.31
C ASP A 94 3.97 21.70 -22.03
N SER A 95 4.64 22.78 -22.48
CA SER A 95 5.94 22.70 -23.15
C SER A 95 7.09 22.31 -22.22
N ILE A 96 6.92 22.44 -20.90
CA ILE A 96 7.93 22.12 -19.89
C ILE A 96 7.76 20.67 -19.45
N GLY A 97 6.52 20.21 -19.20
CA GLY A 97 6.28 18.84 -18.78
C GLY A 97 4.86 18.60 -18.28
N TYR A 98 4.69 17.45 -17.62
CA TYR A 98 3.45 17.10 -16.93
C TYR A 98 3.40 17.75 -15.56
N PHE A 99 2.19 18.09 -15.11
CA PHE A 99 1.97 18.64 -13.78
C PHE A 99 0.52 18.46 -13.34
N PHE A 100 0.31 18.46 -12.03
CA PHE A 100 -1.00 18.70 -11.44
C PHE A 100 -1.26 20.19 -11.28
N LYS A 101 -2.47 20.63 -11.59
CA LYS A 101 -2.94 21.96 -11.21
C LYS A 101 -3.11 22.02 -9.70
N GLU A 102 -2.47 23.01 -9.09
CA GLU A 102 -2.53 23.27 -7.67
C GLU A 102 -3.21 24.63 -7.35
N PRO A 103 -3.90 24.75 -6.21
CA PRO A 103 -4.19 23.67 -5.26
C PRO A 103 -5.31 22.74 -5.76
N PRO A 104 -5.38 21.49 -5.29
CA PRO A 104 -6.57 20.67 -5.50
C PRO A 104 -7.83 21.36 -4.97
N VAL A 105 -8.93 21.12 -5.65
CA VAL A 105 -10.23 21.75 -5.40
C VAL A 105 -11.26 20.71 -4.94
N PRO A 106 -12.43 21.13 -4.43
CA PRO A 106 -13.54 20.22 -4.17
C PRO A 106 -14.00 19.47 -5.43
N GLY A 107 -14.11 18.16 -5.30
CA GLY A 107 -14.65 17.22 -6.28
C GLY A 107 -16.16 17.10 -6.21
N ALA A 108 -16.70 16.12 -6.95
CA ALA A 108 -18.16 15.94 -7.07
C ALA A 108 -18.82 15.44 -5.79
N ARG A 109 -18.16 14.51 -5.06
CA ARG A 109 -18.64 14.00 -3.77
C ARG A 109 -17.48 13.78 -2.79
N PRO A 110 -17.71 13.96 -1.48
CA PRO A 110 -16.76 13.53 -0.45
C PRO A 110 -16.52 12.01 -0.49
N GLY A 111 -15.35 11.57 -0.01
CA GLY A 111 -14.98 10.15 0.07
C GLY A 111 -14.44 9.55 -1.24
N ALA A 112 -14.29 10.35 -2.28
CA ALA A 112 -13.68 9.94 -3.55
C ALA A 112 -12.60 10.94 -3.97
N LEU A 113 -11.53 10.46 -4.61
CA LEU A 113 -10.45 11.26 -5.19
C LEU A 113 -10.59 11.27 -6.71
N TYR A 114 -10.46 12.45 -7.31
CA TYR A 114 -10.69 12.69 -8.73
C TYR A 114 -9.45 13.29 -9.39
N ILE A 115 -9.03 12.69 -10.50
CA ILE A 115 -8.01 13.25 -11.38
C ILE A 115 -8.66 13.45 -12.74
N VAL A 116 -8.82 14.70 -13.14
CA VAL A 116 -9.30 15.06 -14.47
C VAL A 116 -8.10 15.25 -15.38
N GLU A 117 -8.08 14.60 -16.53
CA GLU A 117 -6.98 14.63 -17.47
C GLU A 117 -7.40 15.48 -18.68
N ASP A 118 -6.67 16.56 -18.95
CA ASP A 118 -7.06 17.44 -20.05
C ASP A 118 -6.65 16.90 -21.42
N GLU A 119 -7.11 17.58 -22.47
CA GLU A 119 -6.86 17.20 -23.87
C GLU A 119 -5.38 17.17 -24.28
N LYS A 120 -4.48 17.76 -23.48
CA LYS A 120 -3.05 17.84 -23.79
C LYS A 120 -2.28 16.61 -23.33
N ILE A 121 -2.92 15.74 -22.55
CA ILE A 121 -2.32 14.48 -22.10
C ILE A 121 -2.19 13.54 -23.31
N PRO A 122 -0.96 13.14 -23.68
CA PRO A 122 -0.78 12.13 -24.71
C PRO A 122 -1.24 10.77 -24.17
N ASP A 123 -1.87 9.99 -25.04
CA ASP A 123 -2.28 8.63 -24.70
C ASP A 123 -1.05 7.73 -24.44
N LYS A 124 -1.14 6.89 -23.42
CA LYS A 124 -0.13 5.86 -23.06
C LYS A 124 1.30 6.35 -22.77
N LEU A 125 1.50 7.63 -22.46
CA LEU A 125 2.83 8.15 -22.11
C LEU A 125 3.03 8.40 -20.62
N ALA A 126 1.94 8.57 -19.87
CA ALA A 126 1.97 8.81 -18.45
C ALA A 126 0.91 7.98 -17.74
N SER A 127 1.04 7.85 -16.43
CA SER A 127 0.06 7.23 -15.56
C SER A 127 -0.23 8.16 -14.39
N VAL A 128 -1.48 8.16 -13.94
CA VAL A 128 -1.94 8.93 -12.78
C VAL A 128 -2.48 7.99 -11.72
N GLY A 129 -2.47 8.43 -10.48
CA GLY A 129 -2.79 7.56 -9.36
C GLY A 129 -3.01 8.31 -8.06
N ILE A 130 -3.17 7.52 -7.01
CA ILE A 130 -3.24 8.04 -5.65
C ILE A 130 -2.10 7.48 -4.82
N ALA A 131 -1.69 8.26 -3.83
CA ALA A 131 -0.74 7.88 -2.80
C ALA A 131 -1.42 7.84 -1.44
N MET A 132 -0.84 7.04 -0.56
CA MET A 132 -1.11 7.09 0.87
C MET A 132 0.22 7.16 1.60
N SER A 133 0.34 7.98 2.64
CA SER A 133 1.55 8.06 3.46
C SER A 133 2.83 8.36 2.66
N GLY A 134 2.70 9.17 1.61
CA GLY A 134 3.82 9.65 0.78
C GLY A 134 4.33 8.65 -0.25
N ALA A 135 3.68 7.50 -0.43
CA ALA A 135 4.02 6.52 -1.45
C ALA A 135 2.79 6.15 -2.29
N ALA A 136 2.99 5.93 -3.59
CA ALA A 136 1.94 5.56 -4.52
C ALA A 136 1.35 4.19 -4.16
N THR A 137 0.02 4.07 -4.24
CA THR A 137 -0.72 2.84 -3.88
C THR A 137 -1.48 2.26 -5.06
N PHE A 138 -2.03 3.13 -5.91
CA PHE A 138 -2.82 2.75 -7.07
C PHE A 138 -2.46 3.66 -8.24
N ALA A 139 -2.46 3.10 -9.45
CA ALA A 139 -2.27 3.85 -10.69
C ALA A 139 -3.22 3.36 -11.79
N VAL A 140 -3.52 4.25 -12.72
CA VAL A 140 -4.21 3.98 -13.98
C VAL A 140 -3.44 4.63 -15.12
N GLN A 141 -3.59 4.08 -16.32
CA GLN A 141 -3.07 4.71 -17.52
C GLN A 141 -3.71 6.09 -17.71
N ALA A 142 -2.88 7.11 -17.94
CA ALA A 142 -3.34 8.44 -18.30
C ALA A 142 -3.65 8.52 -19.81
N GLY A 143 -4.61 9.36 -20.18
CA GLY A 143 -5.00 9.64 -21.55
C GLY A 143 -5.83 10.93 -21.68
N PRO A 144 -5.97 11.45 -22.92
CA PRO A 144 -6.62 12.73 -23.16
C PRO A 144 -8.11 12.69 -22.82
N ASN A 145 -8.59 13.73 -22.12
CA ASN A 145 -10.01 13.90 -21.76
C ASN A 145 -10.60 12.78 -20.89
N LEU A 146 -9.77 12.09 -20.10
CA LEU A 146 -10.19 11.06 -19.17
C LEU A 146 -10.44 11.63 -17.77
N GLN A 147 -11.09 10.82 -16.94
CA GLN A 147 -11.19 11.08 -15.50
C GLN A 147 -10.94 9.79 -14.72
N ALA A 148 -9.87 9.78 -13.94
CA ALA A 148 -9.64 8.74 -12.94
C ALA A 148 -10.40 9.07 -11.66
N THR A 149 -11.14 8.10 -11.12
CA THR A 149 -11.87 8.23 -9.85
C THR A 149 -11.49 7.08 -8.95
N PHE A 150 -11.05 7.41 -7.72
CA PHE A 150 -10.67 6.44 -6.70
C PHE A 150 -11.58 6.62 -5.48
N THR A 151 -12.08 5.52 -4.92
CA THR A 151 -12.95 5.51 -3.73
C THR A 151 -12.28 4.66 -2.66
N PRO A 152 -11.18 5.17 -2.04
CA PRO A 152 -10.26 4.34 -1.28
C PRO A 152 -10.94 3.69 -0.08
N HIS A 153 -11.14 2.37 -0.18
CA HIS A 153 -11.50 1.48 0.92
C HIS A 153 -10.48 0.33 1.03
N PRO A 154 -9.19 0.64 1.27
CA PRO A 154 -8.14 -0.32 1.05
C PRO A 154 -8.18 -1.48 2.04
N LYS A 155 -8.06 -2.69 1.52
CA LYS A 155 -7.54 -3.85 2.24
C LYS A 155 -6.02 -3.86 2.11
N TYR A 156 -5.34 -4.11 3.22
CA TYR A 156 -3.88 -4.18 3.25
C TYR A 156 -3.43 -5.63 3.14
N TRP A 157 -2.40 -5.86 2.35
CA TRP A 157 -1.82 -7.18 2.15
C TRP A 157 -0.32 -7.13 2.34
N ILE A 158 0.27 -8.26 2.74
CA ILE A 158 1.71 -8.49 2.72
C ILE A 158 2.03 -9.71 1.87
N THR A 159 3.10 -9.60 1.08
CA THR A 159 3.73 -10.71 0.37
C THR A 159 5.25 -10.65 0.54
N PHE A 160 5.95 -11.72 0.17
CA PHE A 160 7.40 -11.81 0.28
C PHE A 160 8.02 -12.33 -1.03
N GLY A 161 8.95 -11.57 -1.60
CA GLY A 161 9.54 -11.89 -2.90
C GLY A 161 10.44 -10.77 -3.44
N ASN A 162 10.62 -10.73 -4.76
CA ASN A 162 11.41 -9.69 -5.42
C ASN A 162 10.47 -8.58 -5.88
N TYR A 163 10.15 -7.67 -4.97
CA TYR A 163 9.31 -6.51 -5.24
C TYR A 163 10.08 -5.25 -4.87
N GLU A 164 10.08 -4.24 -5.72
CA GLU A 164 10.59 -2.91 -5.44
C GLU A 164 9.43 -1.95 -5.15
N GLN A 165 9.69 -0.91 -4.37
CA GLN A 165 8.66 0.08 -4.07
C GLN A 165 8.24 0.79 -5.36
N GLY A 166 6.93 0.88 -5.60
CA GLY A 166 6.37 1.45 -6.83
C GLY A 166 6.12 0.44 -7.94
N ASP A 167 6.55 -0.81 -7.82
CA ASP A 167 6.26 -1.82 -8.84
C ASP A 167 4.76 -2.00 -9.04
N VAL A 168 4.36 -2.04 -10.32
CA VAL A 168 2.99 -2.36 -10.71
C VAL A 168 2.78 -3.86 -10.52
N LEU A 169 1.83 -4.23 -9.67
CA LEU A 169 1.61 -5.60 -9.26
C LEU A 169 0.55 -6.28 -10.13
N ASP A 170 0.83 -7.51 -10.55
CA ASP A 170 -0.23 -8.44 -10.97
C ASP A 170 -0.76 -9.16 -9.73
N ILE A 171 -1.80 -8.59 -9.12
CA ILE A 171 -2.41 -9.16 -7.91
C ILE A 171 -3.02 -10.55 -8.14
N GLY A 172 -3.32 -10.93 -9.40
CA GLY A 172 -3.85 -12.25 -9.74
C GLY A 172 -2.78 -13.35 -9.72
N GLU A 173 -1.51 -12.97 -9.92
CA GLU A 173 -0.37 -13.89 -9.88
C GLU A 173 0.27 -14.00 -8.48
N ILE A 174 -0.06 -13.11 -7.54
CA ILE A 174 0.44 -13.18 -6.16
C ILE A 174 -0.31 -14.29 -5.41
N THR A 175 0.27 -15.48 -5.37
CA THR A 175 -0.30 -16.64 -4.64
C THR A 175 0.07 -16.67 -3.16
N GLU A 176 1.23 -16.12 -2.80
CA GLU A 176 1.79 -16.16 -1.44
C GLU A 176 1.62 -14.80 -0.75
N ALA A 177 0.39 -14.50 -0.33
CA ALA A 177 0.05 -13.26 0.36
C ALA A 177 -0.82 -13.51 1.60
N ALA A 178 -0.78 -12.57 2.53
CA ALA A 178 -1.65 -12.56 3.70
C ALA A 178 -2.33 -11.20 3.87
N GLU A 179 -3.62 -11.23 4.19
CA GLU A 179 -4.38 -10.03 4.54
C GLU A 179 -3.94 -9.52 5.92
N ILE A 180 -3.72 -8.22 6.02
CA ILE A 180 -3.47 -7.52 7.28
C ILE A 180 -4.78 -6.88 7.71
N ASP A 181 -5.67 -7.69 8.27
CA ASP A 181 -6.91 -7.19 8.85
C ASP A 181 -6.61 -6.51 10.19
N PHE A 182 -7.05 -5.26 10.35
CA PHE A 182 -6.89 -4.49 11.58
C PHE A 182 -8.23 -4.48 12.33
N PRO A 183 -8.38 -5.25 13.42
CA PRO A 183 -9.59 -5.20 14.23
C PRO A 183 -9.84 -3.81 14.79
N SER A 184 -11.10 -3.51 15.12
CA SER A 184 -11.48 -2.21 15.69
C SER A 184 -10.63 -1.86 16.92
N GLY A 185 -10.04 -0.67 16.91
CA GLY A 185 -9.16 -0.17 17.96
C GLY A 185 -7.75 -0.77 17.99
N VAL A 186 -7.40 -1.66 17.05
CA VAL A 186 -6.06 -2.24 16.90
C VAL A 186 -5.34 -1.56 15.75
N TYR A 187 -4.14 -1.06 16.02
CA TYR A 187 -3.32 -0.32 15.04
C TYR A 187 -1.91 -0.88 14.92
N THR A 188 -1.63 -2.03 15.51
CA THR A 188 -0.32 -2.68 15.43
C THR A 188 -0.49 -4.18 15.24
N MET A 189 -0.09 -4.64 14.06
CA MET A 189 -0.13 -6.04 13.67
C MET A 189 1.29 -6.61 13.57
N VAL A 190 1.40 -7.92 13.72
CA VAL A 190 2.63 -8.68 13.51
C VAL A 190 2.34 -9.71 12.42
N ALA A 191 3.10 -9.65 11.33
CA ALA A 191 3.10 -10.67 10.29
C ALA A 191 4.40 -11.47 10.37
N THR A 192 4.27 -12.79 10.46
CA THR A 192 5.40 -13.72 10.51
C THR A 192 5.32 -14.63 9.29
N LEU A 193 6.40 -14.65 8.50
CA LEU A 193 6.58 -15.63 7.44
C LEU A 193 7.35 -16.82 8.01
N ASN A 194 6.75 -18.01 7.97
CA ASN A 194 7.32 -19.24 8.52
C ASN A 194 8.20 -19.98 7.50
N GLU A 195 8.92 -21.02 7.95
CA GLU A 195 9.82 -21.83 7.09
C GLU A 195 9.10 -22.56 5.96
N ASP A 196 7.83 -22.91 6.16
CA ASP A 196 6.96 -23.56 5.18
C ASP A 196 6.27 -22.57 4.22
N ASN A 197 6.71 -21.30 4.22
CA ASN A 197 6.09 -20.16 3.51
C ASN A 197 4.67 -19.81 3.95
N THR A 198 4.18 -20.36 5.07
CA THR A 198 2.88 -19.93 5.62
C THR A 198 2.99 -18.61 6.35
N TRP A 199 1.86 -17.90 6.44
CA TRP A 199 1.75 -16.62 7.13
C TRP A 199 0.99 -16.75 8.45
N ASP A 200 1.52 -16.13 9.50
CA ASP A 200 0.84 -15.89 10.77
C ASP A 200 0.72 -14.39 11.01
N VAL A 201 -0.51 -13.86 10.86
CA VAL A 201 -0.82 -12.43 11.00
C VAL A 201 -1.76 -12.23 12.19
N LYS A 202 -1.32 -11.45 13.18
CA LYS A 202 -2.07 -11.24 14.42
C LYS A 202 -1.79 -9.91 15.10
N PRO A 203 -2.72 -9.39 15.93
CA PRO A 203 -2.48 -8.23 16.76
C PRO A 203 -1.27 -8.41 17.68
N LEU A 204 -0.52 -7.34 17.92
CA LEU A 204 0.61 -7.36 18.85
C LEU A 204 0.19 -7.80 20.27
N SER A 205 -1.03 -7.45 20.69
CA SER A 205 -1.59 -7.89 21.98
C SER A 205 -1.70 -9.42 22.07
N ALA A 206 -2.12 -10.10 21.00
CA ALA A 206 -2.21 -11.55 20.95
C ALA A 206 -0.82 -12.21 21.01
N VAL A 207 0.16 -11.64 20.32
CA VAL A 207 1.57 -12.07 20.39
C VAL A 207 2.11 -11.97 21.82
N ASN A 208 1.88 -10.83 22.48
CA ASN A 208 2.33 -10.61 23.85
C ASN A 208 1.66 -11.58 24.85
N ALA A 209 0.37 -11.87 24.67
CA ALA A 209 -0.35 -12.84 25.50
C ALA A 209 0.26 -14.25 25.37
N GLN A 210 0.63 -14.67 24.16
CA GLN A 210 1.31 -15.94 23.92
C GLN A 210 2.66 -16.02 24.64
N PHE A 211 3.47 -14.95 24.61
CA PHE A 211 4.73 -14.91 25.35
C PHE A 211 4.53 -15.00 26.86
N ILE A 212 3.52 -14.33 27.41
CA ILE A 212 3.20 -14.40 28.85
C ILE A 212 2.76 -15.81 29.23
N ALA A 213 1.91 -16.45 28.43
CA ALA A 213 1.45 -17.83 28.67
C ALA A 213 2.60 -18.84 28.59
N ALA A 214 3.46 -18.74 27.58
CA ALA A 214 4.63 -19.60 27.42
C ALA A 214 5.61 -19.47 28.61
N ARG A 215 5.80 -18.24 29.12
CA ARG A 215 6.62 -17.99 30.32
C ARG A 215 6.01 -18.64 31.56
N LYS A 216 4.69 -18.54 31.76
CA LYS A 216 3.99 -19.20 32.88
C LYS A 216 4.12 -20.73 32.82
N ASN A 217 3.97 -21.32 31.65
CA ASN A 217 4.12 -22.77 31.45
C ASN A 217 5.57 -23.24 31.64
N GLY A 218 6.55 -22.44 31.20
CA GLY A 218 7.97 -22.71 31.46
C GLY A 218 8.32 -22.69 32.95
N TYR A 219 7.75 -21.78 33.74
CA TYR A 219 7.92 -21.79 35.20
C TYR A 219 7.20 -22.97 35.87
N ALA A 220 6.01 -23.36 35.41
CA ALA A 220 5.30 -24.52 35.93
C ALA A 220 6.03 -25.85 35.66
N ALA A 221 6.77 -25.96 34.55
CA ALA A 221 7.60 -27.13 34.25
C ALA A 221 8.90 -27.20 35.07
N ILE A 222 9.44 -26.06 35.52
CA ILE A 222 10.66 -25.98 36.33
C ILE A 222 10.37 -26.17 37.82
N TRP A 223 9.14 -25.87 38.27
CA TRP A 223 8.71 -25.98 39.67
C TRP A 223 7.49 -26.89 39.87
N GLY A 224 7.30 -27.84 38.96
CA GLY A 224 6.23 -28.84 39.04
C GLY A 224 6.29 -29.59 40.38
N GLU A 225 5.18 -29.49 41.10
CA GLU A 225 4.90 -30.00 42.44
C GLU A 225 5.38 -31.44 42.65
N SER A 226 6.17 -31.65 43.70
CA SER A 226 6.46 -32.95 44.32
C SER A 226 5.35 -33.38 45.25
#